data_AF-A0A1F2ZKD5-F1
#
_entry.id   AF-A0A1F2ZKD5-F1
#
_cell.length_a   1.000
_cell.length_b   1.000
_cell.length_c   1.000
_cell.angle_alpha   90.00
_cell.angle_beta   90.00
_cell.angle_gamma   90.00
#
_symmetry.space_group_name_H-M   'P 1'
#
loop_
_entity.id
_entity.type
_entity.pdbx_description
1 polymer ?
#
loop_
_entity_poly.entity_id
_entity_poly.type
_entity_poly.pdbx_seq_one_letter_code
_entity_poly.pdbx_strand_id
1 'polypeptide(L)'
;MFQTIKYKLPKPVNFDESNPEFDVFTKLPEENCFAPEIKFLRKIRIATNSVIFSYFKVFRDSCLGEEQYQKYRSWRFFFKFIFPKFNFSKKRFLLITDEYCSNYFHWHVFALKRLLVLQKHGLIKDSILLLPKKYQKYPFVFPSLAKFGITKQQIVFLPRKSNIKVAEIPFVKDPYHHPQISRQLRGILTGNTLSLDLGEKIYISREKQILRFVENEDEVMKLLTKYGFKKIIAEQFSYEEQIAIFSRTKYLIGPHGAGLTNVLFMKEGSAILELAGKNNGFNRDYLALSSMIGVRYFYQQCPHGEKGIKKDFHHGSLMIDIKKLEKNLQLMLQ
;
A
#
# COMPACT_ATOMS: atom_id res chain seq x y z
N MET A 1 -0.72 -21.44 10.08
CA MET A 1 -0.68 -21.35 8.61
C MET A 1 -1.93 -20.62 8.14
N PHE A 2 -1.84 -19.81 7.08
CA PHE A 2 -2.99 -19.10 6.50
C PHE A 2 -3.89 -20.07 5.73
N GLN A 3 -5.21 -19.82 5.73
CA GLN A 3 -6.19 -20.67 5.05
C GLN A 3 -6.85 -19.89 3.91
N THR A 4 -7.19 -20.59 2.82
CA THR A 4 -8.01 -20.01 1.76
C THR A 4 -9.40 -19.72 2.31
N ILE A 5 -9.86 -18.48 2.16
CA ILE A 5 -11.18 -18.07 2.60
C ILE A 5 -11.93 -17.37 1.46
N LYS A 6 -13.25 -17.46 1.49
CA LYS A 6 -14.12 -16.57 0.73
C LYS A 6 -14.23 -15.24 1.46
N TYR A 7 -14.07 -14.15 0.73
CA TYR A 7 -14.19 -12.82 1.29
C TYR A 7 -15.06 -11.96 0.39
N LYS A 8 -16.15 -11.44 0.96
CA LYS A 8 -17.03 -10.50 0.30
C LYS A 8 -16.69 -9.10 0.80
N LEU A 9 -16.24 -8.25 -0.11
CA LEU A 9 -16.02 -6.84 0.20
C LEU A 9 -17.38 -6.19 0.56
N PRO A 10 -17.49 -5.53 1.73
CA PRO A 10 -18.68 -4.76 2.06
C PRO A 10 -18.74 -3.50 1.19
N LYS A 11 -19.94 -2.95 1.04
CA LYS A 11 -20.11 -1.61 0.48
C LYS A 11 -19.67 -0.54 1.49
N PRO A 12 -19.38 0.71 1.06
CA PRO A 12 -19.20 1.81 2.00
C PRO A 12 -20.37 1.93 2.98
N VAL A 13 -20.11 2.38 4.20
CA VAL A 13 -21.15 2.53 5.24
C VAL A 13 -22.21 3.53 4.83
N ASN A 14 -21.81 4.58 4.10
CA ASN A 14 -22.70 5.59 3.54
C ASN A 14 -23.19 5.26 2.11
N PHE A 15 -23.13 3.99 1.69
CA PHE A 15 -23.59 3.57 0.36
C PHE A 15 -25.08 3.90 0.17
N ASP A 16 -25.38 4.54 -0.96
CA ASP A 16 -26.72 4.91 -1.37
C ASP A 16 -26.95 4.45 -2.82
N GLU A 17 -27.85 3.49 -3.01
CA GLU A 17 -28.15 2.91 -4.32
C GLU A 17 -28.83 3.90 -5.28
N SER A 18 -29.46 4.95 -4.75
CA SER A 18 -30.11 5.99 -5.55
C SER A 18 -29.13 7.04 -6.07
N ASN A 19 -27.89 7.02 -5.58
CA ASN A 19 -26.90 8.05 -5.86
C ASN A 19 -25.79 7.52 -6.79
N PRO A 20 -25.68 8.06 -8.03
CA PRO A 20 -24.73 7.59 -9.04
C PRO A 20 -23.25 7.62 -8.61
N GLU A 21 -22.88 8.38 -7.58
CA GLU A 21 -21.50 8.35 -7.07
C GLU A 21 -21.08 6.95 -6.59
N PHE A 22 -22.05 6.15 -6.13
CA PHE A 22 -21.81 4.82 -5.59
C PHE A 22 -21.92 3.72 -6.65
N ASP A 23 -22.12 4.05 -7.93
CA ASP A 23 -22.15 3.11 -9.04
C ASP A 23 -20.88 2.23 -9.05
N VAL A 24 -19.75 2.82 -8.68
CA VAL A 24 -18.46 2.13 -8.57
C VAL A 24 -18.41 1.07 -7.46
N PHE A 25 -19.42 0.97 -6.61
CA PHE A 25 -19.57 -0.04 -5.54
C PHE A 25 -20.78 -0.96 -5.71
N THR A 26 -21.56 -0.82 -6.79
CA THR A 26 -22.74 -1.68 -7.03
C THR A 26 -22.36 -3.14 -7.22
N LYS A 27 -21.31 -3.39 -8.01
CA LYS A 27 -20.77 -4.73 -8.30
C LYS A 27 -19.47 -4.97 -7.53
N LEU A 28 -19.58 -5.49 -6.31
CA LEU A 28 -18.45 -6.00 -5.52
C LEU A 28 -18.38 -7.52 -5.67
N PRO A 29 -17.35 -8.07 -6.33
CA PRO A 29 -17.21 -9.52 -6.44
C PRO A 29 -16.95 -10.13 -5.05
N GLU A 30 -17.48 -11.34 -4.84
CA GLU A 30 -16.90 -12.23 -3.82
C GLU A 30 -15.57 -12.76 -4.36
N GLU A 31 -14.51 -12.60 -3.58
CA GLU A 31 -13.17 -13.01 -3.98
C GLU A 31 -12.73 -14.22 -3.14
N ASN A 32 -12.07 -15.18 -3.78
CA ASN A 32 -11.35 -16.21 -3.06
C ASN A 32 -9.99 -15.64 -2.63
N CYS A 33 -9.85 -15.36 -1.34
CA CYS A 33 -8.58 -14.98 -0.74
C CYS A 33 -7.77 -16.26 -0.48
N PHE A 34 -7.03 -16.68 -1.49
CA PHE A 34 -6.19 -17.88 -1.40
C PHE A 34 -5.14 -17.75 -0.30
N ALA A 35 -4.88 -18.87 0.38
CA ALA A 35 -3.71 -18.98 1.22
C ALA A 35 -2.46 -18.68 0.38
N PRO A 36 -1.54 -17.81 0.86
CA PRO A 36 -0.34 -17.47 0.11
C PRO A 36 0.55 -18.69 -0.06
N GLU A 37 0.85 -19.01 -1.32
CA GLU A 37 1.78 -20.07 -1.68
C GLU A 37 3.21 -19.53 -1.80
N ILE A 38 4.18 -20.37 -1.44
CA ILE A 38 5.61 -20.10 -1.62
C ILE A 38 6.16 -21.03 -2.69
N LYS A 39 6.61 -20.45 -3.81
CA LYS A 39 7.31 -21.20 -4.87
C LYS A 39 8.81 -21.02 -4.71
N PHE A 40 9.54 -22.12 -4.53
CA PHE A 40 11.00 -22.08 -4.45
C PHE A 40 11.62 -22.10 -5.85
N LEU A 41 12.11 -20.95 -6.30
CA LEU A 41 12.75 -20.78 -7.60
C LEU A 41 14.26 -20.91 -7.45
N ARG A 42 14.91 -21.74 -8.28
CA ARG A 42 16.34 -22.05 -8.17
C ARG A 42 17.13 -21.66 -9.41
N LYS A 43 18.41 -21.34 -9.23
CA LYS A 43 19.35 -20.96 -10.30
C LYS A 43 18.79 -19.85 -11.21
N ILE A 44 18.27 -18.80 -10.58
CA ILE A 44 17.60 -17.68 -11.25
C ILE A 44 18.44 -16.41 -11.21
N ARG A 45 18.02 -15.44 -12.02
CA ARG A 45 18.50 -14.07 -12.03
C ARG A 45 17.37 -13.10 -11.70
N ILE A 46 17.72 -12.02 -11.04
CA ILE A 46 16.75 -10.99 -10.64
C ILE A 46 17.27 -9.66 -11.15
N ALA A 47 16.46 -8.96 -11.95
CA ALA A 47 16.77 -7.62 -12.43
C ALA A 47 16.41 -6.56 -11.37
N THR A 48 16.98 -5.36 -11.49
CA THR A 48 16.69 -4.22 -10.58
C THR A 48 15.24 -3.77 -10.46
N ASN A 49 14.38 -4.18 -11.38
CA ASN A 49 12.94 -3.95 -11.34
C ASN A 49 12.18 -5.16 -10.74
N SER A 50 12.90 -6.03 -10.04
CA SER A 50 12.38 -7.24 -9.38
C SER A 50 11.86 -8.33 -10.31
N VAL A 51 12.10 -8.22 -11.62
CA VAL A 51 11.73 -9.26 -12.59
C VAL A 51 12.67 -10.45 -12.43
N ILE A 52 12.09 -11.63 -12.28
CA ILE A 52 12.80 -12.89 -12.20
C ILE A 52 12.91 -13.50 -13.60
N PHE A 53 14.11 -13.94 -13.95
CA PHE A 53 14.38 -14.59 -15.24
C PHE A 53 15.47 -15.65 -15.09
N SER A 54 15.50 -16.61 -16.02
CA SER A 54 16.59 -17.57 -16.15
C SER A 54 16.84 -17.81 -17.63
N TYR A 55 18.10 -17.73 -18.05
CA TYR A 55 18.49 -17.72 -19.46
C TYR A 55 17.63 -16.72 -20.25
N PHE A 56 16.90 -17.17 -21.27
CA PHE A 56 15.99 -16.37 -22.10
C PHE A 56 14.51 -16.48 -21.70
N LYS A 57 14.22 -16.90 -20.46
CA LYS A 57 12.86 -17.07 -19.94
C LYS A 57 12.59 -16.12 -18.77
N VAL A 58 11.55 -15.31 -18.88
CA VAL A 58 10.99 -14.50 -17.80
C VAL A 58 9.96 -15.31 -17.03
N PHE A 59 9.96 -15.19 -15.70
CA PHE A 59 8.91 -15.78 -14.86
C PHE A 59 7.72 -14.83 -14.83
N ARG A 60 6.63 -15.20 -15.50
CA ARG A 60 5.41 -14.37 -15.65
C ARG A 60 4.84 -13.86 -14.32
N ASP A 61 4.85 -14.72 -13.30
CA ASP A 61 4.36 -14.37 -11.95
C ASP A 61 5.17 -13.24 -11.28
N SER A 62 6.40 -12.95 -11.74
CA SER A 62 7.21 -11.82 -11.26
C SER A 62 6.92 -10.49 -11.97
N CYS A 63 6.00 -10.49 -12.94
CA CYS A 63 5.57 -9.31 -13.67
C CYS A 63 4.19 -8.83 -13.20
N LEU A 64 4.00 -7.51 -13.20
CA LEU A 64 2.79 -6.80 -12.84
C LEU A 64 1.83 -6.76 -14.04
N GLY A 65 1.38 -7.94 -14.48
CA GLY A 65 0.44 -8.09 -15.58
C GLY A 65 1.08 -8.38 -16.95
N GLU A 66 0.21 -8.53 -17.94
CA GLU A 66 0.59 -9.07 -19.25
C GLU A 66 1.44 -8.10 -20.08
N GLU A 67 1.08 -6.82 -20.11
CA GLU A 67 1.84 -5.79 -20.84
C GLU A 67 3.30 -5.75 -20.38
N GLN A 68 3.51 -5.81 -19.06
CA GLN A 68 4.84 -5.78 -18.48
C GLN A 68 5.63 -7.07 -18.80
N TYR A 69 4.97 -8.22 -18.75
CA TYR A 69 5.56 -9.50 -19.15
C TYR A 69 6.01 -9.49 -20.61
N GLN A 70 5.17 -9.00 -21.53
CA GLN A 70 5.50 -8.89 -22.95
C GLN A 70 6.71 -7.98 -23.19
N LYS A 71 6.76 -6.82 -22.51
CA LYS A 71 7.91 -5.90 -22.56
C LYS A 71 9.22 -6.59 -22.14
N TYR A 72 9.21 -7.38 -21.08
CA TYR A 72 10.41 -8.00 -20.52
C TYR A 72 10.82 -9.31 -21.20
N ARG A 73 9.96 -9.92 -22.01
CA ARG A 73 10.34 -11.08 -22.84
C ARG A 73 11.07 -10.69 -24.14
N SER A 74 11.29 -9.40 -24.37
CA SER A 74 12.02 -8.89 -25.54
C SER A 74 13.53 -9.15 -25.45
N TRP A 75 14.18 -9.32 -26.61
CA TRP A 75 15.64 -9.47 -26.69
C TRP A 75 16.39 -8.33 -25.99
N ARG A 76 15.90 -7.09 -26.12
CA ARG A 76 16.46 -5.88 -25.46
C ARG A 76 16.60 -6.04 -23.94
N PHE A 77 15.66 -6.73 -23.29
CA PHE A 77 15.75 -7.01 -21.85
C PHE A 77 16.93 -7.93 -21.53
N PHE A 78 17.08 -9.04 -22.27
CA PHE A 78 18.14 -10.01 -22.02
C PHE A 78 19.53 -9.45 -22.31
N PHE A 79 19.69 -8.66 -23.37
CA PHE A 79 20.96 -7.96 -23.64
C PHE A 79 21.32 -6.97 -22.54
N LYS A 80 20.33 -6.22 -22.03
CA LYS A 80 20.53 -5.28 -20.91
C LYS A 80 20.99 -5.99 -19.62
N PHE A 81 20.56 -7.23 -19.41
CA PHE A 81 20.87 -8.00 -18.20
C PHE A 81 21.70 -9.25 -18.51
N ILE A 82 22.63 -9.17 -19.46
CA ILE A 82 23.39 -10.33 -19.93
C ILE A 82 24.40 -10.83 -18.89
N PHE A 83 25.11 -9.93 -18.21
CA PHE A 83 26.08 -10.28 -17.14
C PHE A 83 25.54 -9.91 -15.76
N PRO A 84 25.62 -10.82 -14.77
CA PRO A 84 25.18 -10.52 -13.42
C PRO A 84 26.21 -9.65 -12.72
N LYS A 85 25.74 -8.59 -12.03
CA LYS A 85 26.61 -7.73 -11.23
C LYS A 85 27.12 -8.45 -9.98
N PHE A 86 26.29 -9.33 -9.43
CA PHE A 86 26.64 -10.18 -8.29
C PHE A 86 26.21 -11.62 -8.55
N ASN A 87 26.96 -12.58 -8.00
CA ASN A 87 26.70 -14.00 -8.15
C ASN A 87 26.82 -14.71 -6.80
N PHE A 88 25.68 -15.15 -6.26
CA PHE A 88 25.60 -15.88 -5.00
C PHE A 88 25.02 -17.26 -5.23
N SER A 89 25.89 -18.22 -5.51
CA SER A 89 25.49 -19.60 -5.86
C SER A 89 25.11 -20.49 -4.67
N LYS A 90 25.31 -20.02 -3.43
CA LYS A 90 25.08 -20.82 -2.20
C LYS A 90 24.15 -20.18 -1.17
N LYS A 91 23.62 -18.98 -1.42
CA LYS A 91 22.79 -18.22 -0.46
C LYS A 91 21.35 -18.09 -0.97
N ARG A 92 20.40 -18.15 -0.03
CA ARG A 92 18.99 -17.84 -0.28
C ARG A 92 18.77 -16.34 -0.24
N PHE A 93 18.01 -15.83 -1.19
CA PHE A 93 17.62 -14.42 -1.23
C PHE A 93 16.11 -14.27 -1.09
N LEU A 94 15.67 -13.21 -0.42
CA LEU A 94 14.27 -12.80 -0.36
C LEU A 94 14.01 -11.72 -1.39
N LEU A 95 12.89 -11.83 -2.09
CA LEU A 95 12.37 -10.81 -2.98
C LEU A 95 10.95 -10.47 -2.57
N ILE A 96 10.77 -9.29 -1.98
CA ILE A 96 9.47 -8.82 -1.48
C ILE A 96 8.89 -7.67 -2.33
N THR A 97 9.72 -7.01 -3.12
CA THR A 97 9.35 -5.82 -3.89
C THR A 97 9.02 -6.14 -5.34
N ASP A 98 8.20 -5.31 -5.95
CA ASP A 98 7.99 -5.20 -7.40
C ASP A 98 8.34 -3.77 -7.88
N GLU A 99 7.91 -3.40 -9.10
CA GLU A 99 8.22 -2.09 -9.70
C GLU A 99 7.53 -0.92 -8.96
N TYR A 100 6.36 -1.16 -8.33
CA TYR A 100 5.54 -0.13 -7.69
C TYR A 100 5.83 0.04 -6.19
N CYS A 101 6.49 -0.93 -5.55
CA CYS A 101 6.79 -0.91 -4.11
C CYS A 101 7.63 0.28 -3.61
N SER A 102 8.14 1.16 -4.48
CA SER A 102 8.68 2.46 -4.05
C SER A 102 7.62 3.46 -3.56
N ASN A 103 6.35 3.19 -3.82
CA ASN A 103 5.22 3.95 -3.28
C ASN A 103 4.83 3.40 -1.90
N TYR A 104 4.48 4.30 -0.96
CA TYR A 104 4.17 3.95 0.43
C TYR A 104 3.02 2.94 0.57
N PHE A 105 1.95 3.07 -0.22
CA PHE A 105 0.85 2.10 -0.24
C PHE A 105 1.36 0.72 -0.63
N HIS A 106 2.03 0.63 -1.77
CA HIS A 106 2.48 -0.65 -2.30
C HIS A 106 3.53 -1.34 -1.42
N TRP A 107 4.38 -0.56 -0.76
CA TRP A 107 5.31 -1.11 0.22
C TRP A 107 4.60 -1.84 1.36
N HIS A 108 3.60 -1.20 1.98
CA HIS A 108 2.86 -1.79 3.11
C HIS A 108 1.99 -2.96 2.67
N VAL A 109 1.29 -2.76 1.56
CA VAL A 109 0.21 -3.64 1.15
C VAL A 109 0.71 -4.84 0.36
N PHE A 110 1.82 -4.73 -0.36
CA PHE A 110 2.43 -5.85 -1.10
C PHE A 110 3.73 -6.33 -0.46
N ALA A 111 4.73 -5.45 -0.30
CA ALA A 111 6.06 -5.88 0.12
C ALA A 111 6.10 -6.43 1.56
N LEU A 112 5.54 -5.70 2.52
CA LEU A 112 5.54 -6.15 3.92
C LEU A 112 4.63 -7.37 4.15
N LYS A 113 3.56 -7.53 3.37
CA LYS A 113 2.74 -8.75 3.42
C LYS A 113 3.51 -9.98 2.91
N ARG A 114 4.26 -9.86 1.80
CA ARG A 114 5.14 -10.95 1.32
C ARG A 114 6.19 -11.28 2.37
N LEU A 115 6.77 -10.26 3.01
CA LEU A 115 7.72 -10.45 4.09
C LEU A 115 7.13 -11.18 5.30
N LEU A 116 5.90 -10.83 5.71
CA LEU A 116 5.17 -11.53 6.77
C LEU A 116 4.95 -13.01 6.45
N VAL A 117 4.55 -13.32 5.21
CA VAL A 117 4.38 -14.72 4.78
C VAL A 117 5.69 -15.50 4.90
N LEU A 118 6.80 -14.91 4.46
CA LEU A 118 8.14 -15.51 4.57
C LEU A 118 8.56 -15.71 6.04
N GLN A 119 8.26 -14.73 6.91
CA GLN A 119 8.51 -14.82 8.35
C GLN A 119 7.74 -15.96 9.01
N LYS A 120 6.45 -16.13 8.68
CA LYS A 120 5.63 -17.24 9.21
C LYS A 120 6.11 -18.62 8.80
N HIS A 121 6.91 -18.71 7.74
CA HIS A 121 7.54 -19.96 7.29
C HIS A 121 8.99 -20.11 7.76
N GLY A 122 9.47 -19.24 8.66
CA GLY A 122 10.84 -19.33 9.20
C GLY A 122 11.93 -18.98 8.18
N LEU A 123 11.60 -18.30 7.07
CA LEU A 123 12.52 -18.08 5.96
C LEU A 123 13.40 -16.82 6.10
N ILE A 124 13.32 -16.09 7.20
CA ILE A 124 14.05 -14.81 7.37
C ILE A 124 15.50 -15.01 7.84
N LYS A 125 15.72 -15.83 8.87
CA LYS A 125 16.98 -15.90 9.64
C LYS A 125 18.21 -16.16 8.75
N ASP A 126 18.11 -17.09 7.81
CA ASP A 126 19.24 -17.53 6.96
C ASP A 126 19.19 -16.99 5.53
N SER A 127 18.44 -15.90 5.32
CA SER A 127 18.24 -15.30 4.00
C SER A 127 18.77 -13.87 3.93
N ILE A 128 19.11 -13.46 2.71
CA ILE A 128 19.53 -12.09 2.40
C ILE A 128 18.37 -11.39 1.69
N LEU A 129 17.93 -10.24 2.20
CA LEU A 129 16.92 -9.44 1.54
C LEU A 129 17.54 -8.66 0.38
N LEU A 130 16.98 -8.84 -0.83
CA LEU A 130 17.37 -8.05 -1.99
C LEU A 130 16.50 -6.80 -2.10
N LEU A 131 17.12 -5.62 -2.20
CA LEU A 131 16.42 -4.38 -2.53
C LEU A 131 17.16 -3.61 -3.63
N PRO A 132 16.46 -2.98 -4.57
CA PRO A 132 17.09 -1.99 -5.45
C PRO A 132 17.67 -0.82 -4.64
N LYS A 133 18.81 -0.26 -5.06
CA LYS A 133 19.50 0.83 -4.33
C LYS A 133 18.60 2.07 -4.09
N LYS A 134 17.60 2.30 -4.96
CA LYS A 134 16.62 3.39 -4.81
C LYS A 134 15.84 3.35 -3.50
N TYR A 135 15.73 2.19 -2.83
CA TYR A 135 14.94 2.06 -1.62
C TYR A 135 15.59 2.71 -0.38
N GLN A 136 16.90 2.98 -0.42
CA GLN A 136 17.63 3.61 0.69
C GLN A 136 17.11 5.01 1.06
N LYS A 137 16.50 5.73 0.11
CA LYS A 137 16.03 7.10 0.31
C LYS A 137 14.63 7.20 0.93
N TYR A 138 13.89 6.09 1.02
CA TYR A 138 12.52 6.11 1.51
C TYR A 138 12.51 5.90 3.03
N PRO A 139 12.02 6.87 3.81
CA PRO A 139 12.16 6.86 5.27
C PRO A 139 11.41 5.70 5.94
N PHE A 140 10.40 5.14 5.30
CA PHE A 140 9.64 4.00 5.82
C PHE A 140 10.33 2.64 5.65
N VAL A 141 11.35 2.51 4.78
CA VAL A 141 11.91 1.20 4.40
C VAL A 141 12.64 0.54 5.57
N PHE A 142 13.65 1.19 6.15
CA PHE A 142 14.44 0.55 7.21
C PHE A 142 13.64 0.38 8.52
N PRO A 143 12.90 1.40 9.01
CA PRO A 143 12.01 1.24 10.15
C PRO A 143 11.03 0.07 10.06
N SER A 144 10.33 -0.05 8.91
CA SER A 144 9.37 -1.14 8.73
C SER A 144 10.05 -2.51 8.68
N LEU A 145 11.22 -2.64 8.06
CA LEU A 145 11.99 -3.90 8.04
C LEU A 145 12.51 -4.27 9.45
N ALA A 146 12.88 -3.28 10.26
CA ALA A 146 13.32 -3.51 11.63
C ALA A 146 12.22 -4.15 12.49
N LYS A 147 10.94 -3.83 12.25
CA LYS A 147 9.79 -4.50 12.91
C LYS A 147 9.71 -6.01 12.61
N PHE A 148 10.35 -6.48 11.54
CA PHE A 148 10.50 -7.91 11.21
C PHE A 148 11.81 -8.52 11.69
N GLY A 149 12.64 -7.76 12.41
CA GLY A 149 13.98 -8.19 12.85
C GLY A 149 15.02 -8.21 11.73
N ILE A 150 14.76 -7.58 10.59
CA ILE A 150 15.74 -7.47 9.50
C ILE A 150 16.73 -6.34 9.81
N THR A 151 18.00 -6.70 9.88
CA THR A 151 19.10 -5.74 10.07
C THR A 151 19.63 -5.22 8.74
N LYS A 152 20.35 -4.09 8.76
CA LYS A 152 20.98 -3.53 7.54
C LYS A 152 21.98 -4.50 6.90
N GLN A 153 22.62 -5.35 7.70
CA GLN A 153 23.61 -6.34 7.27
C GLN A 153 22.97 -7.50 6.49
N GLN A 154 21.68 -7.77 6.71
CA GLN A 154 20.93 -8.77 5.96
C GLN A 154 20.44 -8.26 4.60
N ILE A 155 20.74 -7.01 4.22
CA ILE A 155 20.23 -6.38 3.00
C ILE A 155 21.36 -6.23 1.97
N VAL A 156 21.12 -6.72 0.76
CA VAL A 156 21.95 -6.44 -0.42
C VAL A 156 21.24 -5.46 -1.33
N PHE A 157 21.92 -4.35 -1.64
CA PHE A 157 21.41 -3.33 -2.55
C PHE A 157 21.85 -3.56 -3.99
N LEU A 158 20.89 -3.66 -4.90
CA LEU A 158 21.14 -3.85 -6.33
C LEU A 158 21.24 -2.50 -7.06
N PRO A 159 22.39 -2.13 -7.67
CA PRO A 159 22.57 -0.87 -8.40
C PRO A 159 21.65 -0.77 -9.61
N ARG A 160 21.24 0.44 -10.02
CA ARG A 160 20.35 0.66 -11.17
C ARG A 160 20.86 -0.04 -12.45
N LYS A 161 19.93 -0.55 -13.28
CA LYS A 161 20.21 -1.26 -14.54
C LYS A 161 21.14 -2.48 -14.37
N SER A 162 21.07 -3.17 -13.24
CA SER A 162 21.85 -4.40 -13.00
C SER A 162 20.96 -5.59 -12.68
N ASN A 163 21.57 -6.77 -12.54
CA ASN A 163 20.91 -7.98 -12.09
C ASN A 163 21.85 -8.79 -11.19
N ILE A 164 21.28 -9.74 -10.46
CA ILE A 164 21.99 -10.65 -9.55
C ILE A 164 21.63 -12.09 -9.90
N LYS A 165 22.59 -13.00 -9.81
CA LYS A 165 22.35 -14.46 -9.89
C LYS A 165 22.33 -15.04 -8.48
N VAL A 166 21.31 -15.83 -8.16
CA VAL A 166 21.11 -16.41 -6.81
C VAL A 166 20.81 -17.91 -6.88
N ALA A 167 21.08 -18.61 -5.78
CA ALA A 167 20.84 -20.04 -5.66
C ALA A 167 19.34 -20.37 -5.60
N GLU A 168 18.62 -19.65 -4.74
CA GLU A 168 17.21 -19.90 -4.42
C GLU A 168 16.49 -18.62 -3.99
N ILE A 169 15.22 -18.49 -4.37
CA ILE A 169 14.26 -17.52 -3.81
C ILE A 169 12.97 -18.24 -3.45
N PRO A 170 12.47 -18.08 -2.21
CA PRO A 170 11.08 -18.36 -1.88
C PRO A 170 10.20 -17.22 -2.41
N PHE A 171 9.57 -17.42 -3.56
CA PHE A 171 8.71 -16.45 -4.21
C PHE A 171 7.29 -16.55 -3.68
N VAL A 172 6.79 -15.46 -3.10
CA VAL A 172 5.41 -15.35 -2.59
C VAL A 172 4.56 -14.64 -3.63
N LYS A 173 3.54 -15.33 -4.15
CA LYS A 173 2.54 -14.72 -5.03
C LYS A 173 1.62 -13.80 -4.20
N ASP A 174 1.17 -12.72 -4.83
CA ASP A 174 0.47 -11.58 -4.21
C ASP A 174 -0.50 -11.93 -3.05
N PRO A 175 -0.14 -11.60 -1.79
CA PRO A 175 -0.98 -11.83 -0.61
C PRO A 175 -1.95 -10.67 -0.32
N TYR A 176 -2.15 -9.73 -1.26
CA TYR A 176 -2.89 -8.48 -1.03
C TYR A 176 -4.24 -8.70 -0.36
N HIS A 177 -5.06 -9.60 -0.88
CA HIS A 177 -6.48 -9.70 -0.51
C HIS A 177 -6.76 -10.46 0.80
N HIS A 178 -5.76 -10.83 1.60
CA HIS A 178 -5.98 -11.73 2.74
C HIS A 178 -6.17 -10.98 4.10
N PRO A 179 -7.36 -11.01 4.74
CA PRO A 179 -7.64 -10.26 5.98
C PRO A 179 -6.75 -10.65 7.16
N GLN A 180 -6.50 -11.95 7.38
CA GLN A 180 -5.62 -12.40 8.47
C GLN A 180 -4.18 -11.86 8.31
N ILE A 181 -3.66 -11.77 7.08
CA ILE A 181 -2.33 -11.21 6.80
C ILE A 181 -2.33 -9.71 7.11
N SER A 182 -3.35 -8.96 6.66
CA SER A 182 -3.48 -7.52 6.96
C SER A 182 -3.55 -7.25 8.47
N ARG A 183 -4.36 -8.02 9.23
CA ARG A 183 -4.49 -7.87 10.69
C ARG A 183 -3.20 -8.21 11.44
N GLN A 184 -2.51 -9.29 11.06
CA GLN A 184 -1.23 -9.65 11.66
C GLN A 184 -0.13 -8.64 11.31
N LEU A 185 -0.13 -8.12 10.08
CA LEU A 185 0.79 -7.06 9.66
C LEU A 185 0.59 -5.81 10.51
N ARG A 186 -0.66 -5.37 10.70
CA ARG A 186 -0.97 -4.26 11.62
C ARG A 186 -0.36 -4.50 12.99
N GLY A 187 -0.61 -5.66 13.61
CA GLY A 187 -0.10 -5.98 14.94
C GLY A 187 1.43 -5.94 15.06
N ILE A 188 2.16 -6.36 14.01
CA ILE A 188 3.63 -6.27 13.98
C ILE A 188 4.08 -4.81 13.90
N LEU A 189 3.46 -4.02 13.02
CA LEU A 189 3.88 -2.64 12.78
C LEU A 189 3.54 -1.72 13.95
N THR A 190 2.40 -1.94 14.60
CA THR A 190 1.97 -1.17 15.78
C THR A 190 2.50 -1.73 17.10
N GLY A 191 3.31 -2.80 17.08
CA GLY A 191 4.02 -3.29 18.27
C GLY A 191 5.06 -2.28 18.73
N ASN A 192 4.95 -1.80 19.98
CA ASN A 192 5.81 -0.80 20.60
C ASN A 192 5.84 0.53 19.82
N THR A 193 4.78 1.32 19.98
CA THR A 193 4.68 2.68 19.39
C THR A 193 5.27 3.73 20.32
N LEU A 194 5.75 4.84 19.74
CA LEU A 194 6.10 6.04 20.49
C LEU A 194 4.89 6.58 21.29
N SER A 195 5.20 7.38 22.31
CA SER A 195 4.21 8.19 23.02
C SER A 195 4.00 9.52 22.30
N LEU A 196 3.29 9.48 21.17
CA LEU A 196 2.83 10.66 20.44
C LEU A 196 1.33 10.53 20.19
N ASP A 197 0.57 11.54 20.61
CA ASP A 197 -0.88 11.57 20.48
C ASP A 197 -1.34 12.93 19.94
N LEU A 198 -1.99 12.91 18.77
CA LEU A 198 -2.61 14.08 18.16
C LEU A 198 -4.13 14.07 18.30
N GLY A 199 -4.68 13.13 19.05
CA GLY A 199 -6.12 12.92 19.23
C GLY A 199 -6.69 11.92 18.23
N GLU A 200 -7.96 11.58 18.47
CA GLU A 200 -8.62 10.46 17.79
C GLU A 200 -9.22 10.83 16.43
N LYS A 201 -9.30 12.13 16.10
CA LYS A 201 -9.95 12.65 14.89
C LYS A 201 -8.95 13.39 14.02
N ILE A 202 -8.51 12.76 12.94
CA ILE A 202 -7.42 13.25 12.10
C ILE A 202 -7.93 13.50 10.68
N TYR A 203 -7.57 14.66 10.14
CA TYR A 203 -7.65 14.97 8.73
C TYR A 203 -6.23 15.00 8.13
N ILE A 204 -5.97 14.18 7.12
CA ILE A 204 -4.71 14.24 6.37
C ILE A 204 -4.87 15.29 5.26
N SER A 205 -4.11 16.37 5.35
CA SER A 205 -3.98 17.36 4.28
C SER A 205 -2.99 16.89 3.22
N ARG A 206 -3.25 17.33 1.98
CA ARG A 206 -2.33 17.21 0.84
C ARG A 206 -1.85 18.57 0.35
N GLU A 207 -1.94 19.63 1.17
CA GLU A 207 -1.59 21.02 0.78
C GLU A 207 -0.15 21.17 0.25
N LYS A 208 0.79 20.31 0.66
CA LYS A 208 2.17 20.30 0.15
C LYS A 208 2.39 19.41 -1.10
N GLN A 209 1.32 18.83 -1.65
CA GLN A 209 1.37 17.92 -2.80
C GLN A 209 0.80 18.56 -4.05
N ILE A 210 1.36 18.22 -5.21
CA ILE A 210 0.87 18.71 -6.51
C ILE A 210 -0.33 17.89 -7.04
N LEU A 211 -0.66 16.75 -6.42
CA LEU A 211 -1.71 15.82 -6.87
C LEU A 211 -2.78 15.64 -5.80
N ARG A 212 -4.05 15.73 -6.19
CA ARG A 212 -5.23 15.49 -5.32
C ARG A 212 -5.25 16.34 -4.05
N PHE A 213 -4.65 17.53 -4.08
CA PHE A 213 -4.83 18.50 -3.02
C PHE A 213 -6.26 19.07 -3.09
N VAL A 214 -6.76 19.52 -1.94
CA VAL A 214 -8.09 20.10 -1.82
C VAL A 214 -7.98 21.61 -1.99
N GLU A 215 -8.73 22.20 -2.93
CA GLU A 215 -8.63 23.63 -3.23
C GLU A 215 -9.37 24.50 -2.23
N ASN A 216 -10.52 24.03 -1.72
CA ASN A 216 -11.29 24.69 -0.66
C ASN A 216 -10.96 24.13 0.73
N GLU A 217 -9.69 23.82 1.01
CA GLU A 217 -9.29 23.17 2.26
C GLU A 217 -9.61 24.02 3.50
N ASP A 218 -9.62 25.35 3.38
CA ASP A 218 -10.00 26.26 4.47
C ASP A 218 -11.47 26.09 4.88
N GLU A 219 -12.38 25.90 3.92
CA GLU A 219 -13.80 25.62 4.20
C GLU A 219 -13.99 24.24 4.83
N VAL A 220 -13.26 23.24 4.32
CA VAL A 220 -13.21 21.90 4.89
C VAL A 220 -12.75 21.97 6.34
N MET A 221 -11.65 22.65 6.62
CA MET A 221 -11.11 22.77 7.98
C MET A 221 -12.00 23.59 8.90
N LYS A 222 -12.69 24.62 8.40
CA LYS A 222 -13.70 25.36 9.17
C LYS A 222 -14.84 24.46 9.64
N LEU A 223 -15.27 23.50 8.82
CA LEU A 223 -16.24 22.48 9.23
C LEU A 223 -15.61 21.46 10.19
N LEU A 224 -14.51 20.83 9.78
CA LEU A 224 -13.87 19.73 10.51
C LEU A 224 -13.43 20.10 11.92
N THR A 225 -12.98 21.35 12.13
CA THR A 225 -12.59 21.85 13.46
C THR A 225 -13.77 21.87 14.43
N LYS A 226 -15.00 22.18 13.97
CA LYS A 226 -16.21 22.13 14.81
C LYS A 226 -16.52 20.72 15.31
N TYR A 227 -16.14 19.69 14.54
CA TYR A 227 -16.29 18.29 14.91
C TYR A 227 -15.05 17.74 15.65
N GLY A 228 -14.05 18.58 15.96
CA GLY A 228 -12.86 18.24 16.73
C GLY A 228 -11.75 17.54 15.95
N PHE A 229 -11.75 17.63 14.62
CA PHE A 229 -10.67 17.08 13.79
C PHE A 229 -9.43 17.98 13.80
N LYS A 230 -8.25 17.36 13.79
CA LYS A 230 -6.97 18.06 13.60
C LYS A 230 -6.39 17.81 12.21
N LYS A 231 -5.91 18.86 11.56
CA LYS A 231 -5.16 18.79 10.30
C LYS A 231 -3.75 18.30 10.57
N ILE A 232 -3.28 17.34 9.77
CA ILE A 232 -1.87 16.94 9.72
C ILE A 232 -1.41 16.82 8.26
N ILE A 233 -0.12 17.06 8.02
CA ILE A 233 0.55 16.65 6.77
C ILE A 233 1.41 15.43 7.12
N ALA A 234 1.01 14.24 6.67
CA ALA A 234 1.63 12.99 7.09
C ALA A 234 3.15 12.95 6.78
N GLU A 235 3.57 13.57 5.68
CA GLU A 235 4.98 13.62 5.25
C GLU A 235 5.90 14.43 6.18
N GLN A 236 5.35 15.20 7.12
CA GLN A 236 6.13 15.92 8.13
C GLN A 236 6.53 15.05 9.33
N PHE A 237 5.93 13.87 9.46
CA PHE A 237 6.18 12.94 10.56
C PHE A 237 7.06 11.79 10.09
N SER A 238 7.98 11.37 10.95
CA SER A 238 8.73 10.13 10.79
C SER A 238 7.78 8.92 10.71
N TYR A 239 8.31 7.79 10.24
CA TYR A 239 7.51 6.58 10.09
C TYR A 239 6.93 6.08 11.43
N GLU A 240 7.75 6.13 12.48
CA GLU A 240 7.39 5.75 13.84
C GLU A 240 6.35 6.71 14.45
N GLU A 241 6.47 8.01 14.18
CA GLU A 241 5.47 9.00 14.60
C GLU A 241 4.14 8.78 13.86
N GLN A 242 4.15 8.50 12.55
CA GLN A 242 2.94 8.14 11.81
C GLN A 242 2.27 6.91 12.45
N ILE A 243 3.01 5.84 12.72
CA ILE A 243 2.46 4.66 13.42
C ILE A 243 1.84 5.06 14.78
N ALA A 244 2.52 5.90 15.57
CA ALA A 244 2.03 6.32 16.87
C ALA A 244 0.73 7.15 16.77
N ILE A 245 0.64 8.07 15.81
CA ILE A 245 -0.55 8.89 15.58
C ILE A 245 -1.72 8.00 15.14
N PHE A 246 -1.54 7.23 14.07
CA PHE A 246 -2.64 6.51 13.43
C PHE A 246 -3.09 5.27 14.19
N SER A 247 -2.26 4.71 15.08
CA SER A 247 -2.71 3.66 16.02
C SER A 247 -3.65 4.17 17.12
N ARG A 248 -3.75 5.50 17.30
CA ARG A 248 -4.67 6.18 18.23
C ARG A 248 -5.85 6.86 17.52
N THR A 249 -5.75 7.09 16.21
CA THR A 249 -6.85 7.62 15.40
C THR A 249 -8.06 6.68 15.39
N LYS A 250 -9.23 7.21 15.78
CA LYS A 250 -10.54 6.55 15.61
C LYS A 250 -11.26 6.99 14.34
N TYR A 251 -11.06 8.22 13.90
CA TYR A 251 -11.71 8.78 12.72
C TYR A 251 -10.67 9.45 11.84
N LEU A 252 -10.52 8.94 10.62
CA LEU A 252 -9.58 9.45 9.63
C LEU A 252 -10.33 10.01 8.43
N ILE A 253 -10.02 11.23 8.02
CA ILE A 253 -10.55 11.83 6.80
C ILE A 253 -9.38 12.25 5.93
N GLY A 254 -9.49 12.07 4.62
CA GLY A 254 -8.52 12.68 3.73
C GLY A 254 -8.78 12.40 2.25
N PRO A 255 -8.17 13.23 1.38
CA PRO A 255 -8.11 12.98 -0.05
C PRO A 255 -7.40 11.67 -0.38
N HIS A 256 -7.90 10.95 -1.39
CA HIS A 256 -7.29 9.72 -1.89
C HIS A 256 -5.79 9.91 -2.16
N GLY A 257 -4.98 8.94 -1.73
CA GLY A 257 -3.55 8.96 -1.97
C GLY A 257 -2.77 8.24 -0.88
N ALA A 258 -1.47 8.07 -1.09
CA ALA A 258 -0.66 7.17 -0.27
C ALA A 258 -0.68 7.47 1.24
N GLY A 259 -0.94 8.71 1.67
CA GLY A 259 -1.12 9.06 3.09
C GLY A 259 -2.25 8.28 3.78
N LEU A 260 -3.32 7.90 3.06
CA LEU A 260 -4.41 7.09 3.61
C LEU A 260 -3.99 5.63 3.91
N THR A 261 -2.82 5.17 3.42
CA THR A 261 -2.27 3.85 3.79
C THR A 261 -2.14 3.69 5.30
N ASN A 262 -1.96 4.80 6.01
CA ASN A 262 -1.88 4.82 7.46
C ASN A 262 -3.14 4.29 8.17
N VAL A 263 -4.27 4.13 7.46
CA VAL A 263 -5.43 3.37 7.95
C VAL A 263 -5.04 1.96 8.43
N LEU A 264 -3.99 1.36 7.84
CA LEU A 264 -3.43 0.07 8.26
C LEU A 264 -3.06 0.04 9.75
N PHE A 265 -2.71 1.17 10.35
CA PHE A 265 -2.31 1.27 11.75
C PHE A 265 -3.49 1.45 12.71
N MET A 266 -4.66 1.84 12.19
CA MET A 266 -5.85 2.11 12.99
C MET A 266 -6.43 0.83 13.60
N LYS A 267 -7.02 1.00 14.79
CA LYS A 267 -7.70 -0.09 15.52
C LYS A 267 -8.97 -0.53 14.78
N GLU A 268 -9.37 -1.76 15.05
CA GLU A 268 -10.68 -2.28 14.63
C GLU A 268 -11.81 -1.45 15.28
N GLY A 269 -12.90 -1.23 14.54
CA GLY A 269 -14.01 -0.35 14.96
C GLY A 269 -13.81 1.14 14.63
N SER A 270 -12.61 1.56 14.27
CA SER A 270 -12.36 2.92 13.75
C SER A 270 -13.05 3.14 12.39
N ALA A 271 -13.06 4.38 11.89
CA ALA A 271 -13.63 4.76 10.60
C ALA A 271 -12.69 5.62 9.75
N ILE A 272 -12.79 5.46 8.43
CA ILE A 272 -12.13 6.30 7.44
C ILE A 272 -13.18 6.89 6.47
N LEU A 273 -13.06 8.18 6.14
CA LEU A 273 -13.75 8.82 5.02
C LEU A 273 -12.73 9.18 3.93
N GLU A 274 -12.81 8.48 2.81
CA GLU A 274 -12.02 8.77 1.63
C GLU A 274 -12.73 9.84 0.78
N LEU A 275 -12.03 10.95 0.55
CA LEU A 275 -12.43 12.00 -0.40
C LEU A 275 -11.74 11.72 -1.74
N ALA A 276 -12.48 11.30 -2.76
CA ALA A 276 -11.88 10.87 -4.01
C ALA A 276 -12.44 11.63 -5.21
N GLY A 277 -11.60 11.90 -6.21
CA GLY A 277 -12.07 12.44 -7.49
C GLY A 277 -13.02 11.47 -8.20
N LYS A 278 -13.72 11.96 -9.23
CA LYS A 278 -14.53 11.10 -10.10
C LYS A 278 -13.66 9.97 -10.67
N ASN A 279 -14.05 8.73 -10.39
CA ASN A 279 -13.28 7.55 -10.77
C ASN A 279 -13.97 6.83 -11.94
N ASN A 280 -13.37 6.89 -13.13
CA ASN A 280 -13.86 6.18 -14.33
C ASN A 280 -13.28 4.76 -14.47
N GLY A 281 -12.48 4.30 -13.49
CA GLY A 281 -11.72 3.07 -13.57
C GLY A 281 -11.17 2.68 -12.21
N PHE A 282 -12.06 2.13 -11.38
CA PHE A 282 -11.81 1.25 -10.23
C PHE A 282 -10.46 1.42 -9.51
N ASN A 283 -10.44 2.19 -8.43
CA ASN A 283 -9.53 1.96 -7.32
C ASN A 283 -10.37 1.82 -6.04
N ARG A 284 -10.46 0.59 -5.54
CA ARG A 284 -11.18 0.23 -4.29
C ARG A 284 -10.19 -0.15 -3.18
N ASP A 285 -8.95 0.32 -3.28
CA ASP A 285 -7.86 -0.17 -2.46
C ASP A 285 -8.07 0.11 -0.96
N TYR A 286 -8.54 1.32 -0.63
CA TYR A 286 -8.81 1.67 0.76
C TYR A 286 -10.09 1.04 1.28
N LEU A 287 -11.10 0.78 0.45
CA LEU A 287 -12.25 -0.03 0.84
C LEU A 287 -11.78 -1.45 1.24
N ALA A 288 -10.98 -2.09 0.39
CA ALA A 288 -10.46 -3.42 0.64
C ALA A 288 -9.56 -3.46 1.88
N LEU A 289 -8.59 -2.55 1.96
CA LEU A 289 -7.66 -2.46 3.09
C LEU A 289 -8.40 -2.23 4.41
N SER A 290 -9.33 -1.27 4.46
CA SER A 290 -10.09 -0.92 5.67
C SER A 290 -10.97 -2.08 6.11
N SER A 291 -11.68 -2.69 5.17
CA SER A 291 -12.52 -3.85 5.44
C SER A 291 -11.71 -5.02 6.04
N MET A 292 -10.55 -5.33 5.46
CA MET A 292 -9.68 -6.44 5.92
C MET A 292 -9.16 -6.27 7.35
N ILE A 293 -9.10 -5.04 7.86
CA ILE A 293 -8.61 -4.72 9.20
C ILE A 293 -9.74 -4.27 10.15
N GLY A 294 -11.00 -4.38 9.72
CA GLY A 294 -12.17 -4.05 10.55
C GLY A 294 -12.39 -2.55 10.77
N VAL A 295 -11.94 -1.71 9.83
CA VAL A 295 -12.20 -0.26 9.83
C VAL A 295 -13.40 0.03 8.94
N ARG A 296 -14.36 0.81 9.45
CA ARG A 296 -15.54 1.26 8.71
C ARG A 296 -15.12 2.22 7.60
N TYR A 297 -15.53 1.95 6.36
CA TYR A 297 -15.14 2.77 5.21
C TYR A 297 -16.31 3.64 4.73
N PHE A 298 -16.07 4.93 4.61
CA PHE A 298 -16.97 5.92 4.04
C PHE A 298 -16.33 6.51 2.79
N TYR A 299 -17.16 6.91 1.85
CA TYR A 299 -16.72 7.45 0.57
C TYR A 299 -17.44 8.75 0.23
N GLN A 300 -16.71 9.71 -0.32
CA GLN A 300 -17.31 10.88 -0.95
C GLN A 300 -16.63 11.14 -2.29
N GLN A 301 -17.39 11.01 -3.36
CA GLN A 301 -16.94 11.51 -4.65
C GLN A 301 -16.91 13.05 -4.63
N CYS A 302 -15.80 13.59 -5.11
CA CYS A 302 -15.49 15.01 -5.14
C CYS A 302 -15.26 15.44 -6.60
N PRO A 303 -15.87 16.55 -7.06
CA PRO A 303 -15.51 17.15 -8.34
C PRO A 303 -14.02 17.49 -8.42
N HIS A 304 -13.50 17.50 -9.66
CA HIS A 304 -12.16 18.01 -9.89
C HIS A 304 -12.14 19.53 -9.70
N GLY A 305 -11.12 20.03 -9.01
CA GLY A 305 -10.83 21.47 -8.97
C GLY A 305 -10.19 21.97 -10.28
N GLU A 306 -9.82 23.24 -10.30
CA GLU A 306 -9.28 23.92 -11.49
C GLU A 306 -7.75 23.93 -11.53
N LYS A 307 -7.09 23.81 -10.38
CA LYS A 307 -5.64 23.96 -10.18
C LYS A 307 -4.86 22.65 -10.31
N GLY A 308 -5.54 21.53 -10.58
CA GLY A 308 -4.92 20.23 -10.76
C GLY A 308 -4.15 20.12 -12.08
N ILE A 309 -3.14 19.23 -12.14
CA ILE A 309 -2.32 19.04 -13.34
C ILE A 309 -3.16 18.49 -14.51
N LYS A 310 -4.13 17.61 -14.21
CA LYS A 310 -5.09 17.06 -15.16
C LYS A 310 -6.43 16.83 -14.46
N LYS A 311 -7.53 16.81 -15.19
CA LYS A 311 -8.86 16.46 -14.67
C LYS A 311 -9.08 14.94 -14.69
N ASP A 312 -8.26 14.22 -13.93
CA ASP A 312 -8.38 12.77 -13.76
C ASP A 312 -8.23 12.34 -12.28
N PHE A 313 -8.57 11.09 -11.99
CA PHE A 313 -8.56 10.52 -10.63
C PHE A 313 -7.21 10.64 -9.92
N HIS A 314 -6.09 10.52 -10.64
CA HIS A 314 -4.75 10.50 -10.05
C HIS A 314 -4.06 11.87 -10.02
N HIS A 315 -4.46 12.82 -10.85
CA HIS A 315 -3.73 14.08 -11.00
C HIS A 315 -4.59 15.31 -10.71
N GLY A 316 -5.91 15.16 -10.67
CA GLY A 316 -6.83 16.27 -10.38
C GLY A 316 -6.76 16.68 -8.92
N SER A 317 -6.78 17.99 -8.69
CA SER A 317 -7.17 18.57 -7.42
C SER A 317 -8.64 18.30 -7.15
N LEU A 318 -9.09 18.53 -5.91
CA LEU A 318 -10.44 18.23 -5.46
C LEU A 318 -11.16 19.48 -4.98
N MET A 319 -12.44 19.54 -5.28
CA MET A 319 -13.39 20.46 -4.65
C MET A 319 -14.32 19.65 -3.75
N ILE A 320 -14.41 20.02 -2.48
CA ILE A 320 -15.21 19.26 -1.51
C ILE A 320 -16.56 19.94 -1.31
N ASP A 321 -17.63 19.19 -1.56
CA ASP A 321 -18.98 19.59 -1.14
C ASP A 321 -19.08 19.53 0.38
N ILE A 322 -19.16 20.71 1.01
CA ILE A 322 -19.18 20.88 2.46
C ILE A 322 -20.47 20.35 3.09
N LYS A 323 -21.62 20.49 2.42
CA LYS A 323 -22.91 19.98 2.94
C LYS A 323 -22.91 18.46 2.97
N LYS A 324 -22.39 17.85 1.91
CA LYS A 324 -22.22 16.41 1.81
C LYS A 324 -21.19 15.88 2.81
N LEU A 325 -20.08 16.59 2.99
CA LEU A 325 -19.07 16.28 4.01
C LEU A 325 -19.71 16.29 5.40
N GLU A 326 -20.52 17.30 5.72
CA GLU A 326 -21.22 17.37 7.01
C GLU A 326 -22.19 16.20 7.23
N LYS A 327 -22.99 15.81 6.23
CA LYS A 327 -23.85 14.62 6.30
C LYS A 327 -23.03 13.35 6.58
N ASN A 328 -21.89 13.20 5.91
CA ASN A 328 -20.99 12.06 6.13
C ASN A 328 -20.36 12.08 7.54
N LEU A 329 -20.01 13.25 8.08
CA LEU A 329 -19.51 13.38 9.45
C LEU A 329 -20.55 12.93 10.48
N GLN A 330 -21.80 13.37 10.33
CA GLN A 330 -22.89 13.01 11.23
C GLN A 330 -23.11 11.49 11.25
N LEU A 331 -23.07 10.83 10.09
CA LEU A 331 -23.20 9.37 10.01
C LEU A 331 -21.96 8.64 10.54
N MET A 332 -20.76 9.16 10.29
CA MET A 332 -19.51 8.53 10.71
C MET A 332 -19.30 8.57 12.23
N LEU A 333 -19.77 9.63 12.89
CA LEU A 333 -19.59 9.85 14.33
C LEU A 333 -20.69 9.22 15.20
N GLN A 334 -21.73 8.65 14.59
CA GLN A 334 -22.59 7.63 15.22
C GLN A 334 -21.79 6.33 15.42
#